data_AF-A0A6J1H8C9-F1
#
_entry.id   AF-A0A6J1H8C9-F1
#
_cell.length_a   1.000
_cell.length_b   1.000
_cell.length_c   1.000
_cell.angle_alpha   90.00
_cell.angle_beta   90.00
_cell.angle_gamma   90.00
#
_symmetry.space_group_name_H-M   'P 1'
#
loop_
_entity.id
_entity.type
_entity.pdbx_description
1 polymer ?
#
loop_
_entity_poly.entity_id
_entity_poly.type
_entity_poly.pdbx_seq_one_letter_code
_entity_poly.pdbx_strand_id
1 'polypeptide(L)'
;MNVSTMFMSQQITQQPLINLPPRRINTNPFFNVRKLEKEKVVIVIGATGTGKSRLSIDIATRFPSEVINSDKMQVYDGLDIVTNKVTKQEQRGVPHHLLGIIDPFSDFSATNFSDMAMLSLVTILGRDRLPIIAGGSNSYVEALIDSNFQSKYECCFLWVDVSMPVLHSFVSKRVDKMVANGMVDEAEEFFDPAGDYSRGIKRAIGVPEFDSYFRYRSLLDDETQEKLLQEAISKVKKYTCKLASRQMGKIQRLRNIKGWKIHRLDATEAFKKQGKEAEEEWNKLVTVPSTTIIDQFLHSNVITTKVPTNLATLLDLSRMRSAAIAAATP
;
A
#
# COMPACT_ATOMS: atom_id res chain seq x y z
N MET A 1 -12.61 -38.08 62.65
CA MET A 1 -11.58 -37.35 63.41
C MET A 1 -10.77 -36.52 62.41
N ASN A 2 -10.72 -35.19 62.63
CA ASN A 2 -9.91 -34.12 62.00
C ASN A 2 -9.80 -34.13 60.46
N VAL A 3 -10.54 -33.32 59.68
CA VAL A 3 -10.62 -31.84 59.59
C VAL A 3 -9.24 -31.16 59.57
N SER A 4 -8.80 -30.78 58.36
CA SER A 4 -7.95 -29.62 58.11
C SER A 4 -8.17 -29.14 56.67
N THR A 5 -9.14 -28.25 56.52
CA THR A 5 -9.33 -27.32 55.40
C THR A 5 -8.20 -26.30 55.40
N MET A 6 -7.48 -26.17 54.28
CA MET A 6 -6.56 -25.06 54.04
C MET A 6 -6.98 -24.36 52.75
N PHE A 7 -7.70 -23.25 52.92
CA PHE A 7 -7.98 -22.28 51.88
C PHE A 7 -6.69 -21.51 51.57
N MET A 8 -6.22 -21.57 50.33
CA MET A 8 -5.20 -20.64 49.82
C MET A 8 -5.85 -19.70 48.80
N SER A 9 -6.08 -18.48 49.27
CA SER A 9 -6.34 -17.29 48.46
C SER A 9 -5.11 -16.97 47.60
N GLN A 10 -5.23 -17.06 46.27
CA GLN A 10 -4.25 -16.48 45.37
C GLN A 10 -4.73 -15.12 44.87
N GLN A 11 -3.88 -14.14 45.14
CA GLN A 11 -4.09 -12.72 44.99
C GLN A 11 -4.18 -12.33 43.51
N ILE A 12 -5.14 -11.46 43.19
CA ILE A 12 -5.26 -10.77 41.92
C ILE A 12 -4.06 -9.82 41.80
N THR A 13 -3.15 -10.13 40.89
CA THR A 13 -2.02 -9.26 40.52
C THR A 13 -2.57 -8.03 39.79
N GLN A 14 -2.61 -6.89 40.48
CA GLN A 14 -2.91 -5.59 39.88
C GLN A 14 -1.80 -5.22 38.88
N GLN A 15 -2.17 -4.99 37.62
CA GLN A 15 -1.28 -4.42 36.61
C GLN A 15 -1.02 -2.94 36.93
N PRO A 16 0.21 -2.42 36.73
CA PRO A 16 0.52 -1.02 37.01
C PRO A 16 -0.16 -0.10 36.00
N LEU A 17 -0.88 0.90 36.54
CA LEU A 17 -1.44 2.03 35.81
C LEU A 17 -0.35 2.74 34.99
N ILE A 18 -0.49 2.72 33.67
CA ILE A 18 0.33 3.52 32.76
C ILE A 18 -0.05 4.99 32.96
N ASN A 19 0.85 5.73 33.62
CA ASN A 19 0.75 7.19 33.73
C ASN A 19 0.97 7.84 32.35
N LEU A 20 -0.13 8.20 31.68
CA LEU A 20 -0.11 9.08 30.51
C LEU A 20 0.21 10.51 30.97
N PRO A 21 1.16 11.22 30.34
CA PRO A 21 1.40 12.63 30.64
C PRO A 21 0.16 13.46 30.24
N PRO A 22 -0.13 14.57 30.94
CA PRO A 22 -1.32 15.35 30.70
C PRO A 22 -1.29 15.96 29.29
N ARG A 23 -2.26 15.58 28.46
CA ARG A 23 -2.59 16.28 27.21
C ARG A 23 -2.79 17.76 27.54
N ARG A 24 -1.99 18.64 26.94
CA ARG A 24 -2.29 20.08 26.89
C ARG A 24 -3.62 20.27 26.17
N ILE A 25 -4.69 20.52 26.92
CA ILE A 25 -5.95 21.02 26.36
C ILE A 25 -5.69 22.46 25.97
N ASN A 26 -5.51 22.72 24.68
CA ASN A 26 -5.48 24.06 24.14
C ASN A 26 -6.91 24.61 24.16
N THR A 27 -7.31 25.22 25.28
CA THR A 27 -8.57 25.96 25.42
C THR A 27 -8.43 27.32 24.73
N ASN A 28 -8.60 27.36 23.41
CA ASN A 28 -8.83 28.60 22.69
C ASN A 28 -10.29 28.63 22.20
N PRO A 29 -11.17 29.47 22.77
CA PRO A 29 -12.61 29.47 22.49
C PRO A 29 -12.95 30.32 21.25
N PHE A 30 -12.19 30.18 20.17
CA PHE A 30 -12.54 30.76 18.88
C PHE A 30 -12.84 29.62 17.92
N PHE A 31 -14.10 29.18 17.94
CA PHE A 31 -14.70 28.32 16.92
C PHE A 31 -14.71 29.05 15.58
N ASN A 32 -13.56 29.05 14.92
CA ASN A 32 -13.50 29.20 13.48
C ASN A 32 -13.87 27.82 12.92
N VAL A 33 -14.97 27.73 12.17
CA VAL A 33 -15.35 26.52 11.42
C VAL A 33 -14.32 26.33 10.29
N ARG A 34 -13.10 25.97 10.66
CA ARG A 34 -12.15 25.37 9.74
C ARG A 34 -12.75 24.02 9.42
N LYS A 35 -13.20 23.85 8.18
CA LYS A 35 -13.42 22.54 7.57
C LYS A 35 -12.29 21.63 8.07
N LEU A 36 -12.58 20.61 8.88
CA LEU A 36 -11.56 19.66 9.33
C LEU A 36 -10.85 19.18 8.08
N GLU A 37 -9.57 19.54 7.93
CA GLU A 37 -8.80 19.08 6.78
C GLU A 37 -8.70 17.56 6.89
N LYS A 38 -9.04 16.89 5.80
CA LYS A 38 -8.97 15.44 5.74
C LYS A 38 -7.52 15.01 5.71
N GLU A 39 -7.23 13.93 6.42
CA GLU A 39 -5.89 13.34 6.43
C GLU A 39 -5.56 12.76 5.05
N LYS A 40 -4.31 12.89 4.62
CA LYS A 40 -3.91 12.56 3.25
C LYS A 40 -3.40 11.13 3.14
N VAL A 41 -3.89 10.39 2.14
CA VAL A 41 -3.50 9.01 1.87
C VAL A 41 -3.17 8.84 0.39
N VAL A 42 -2.02 8.22 0.09
CA VAL A 42 -1.66 7.83 -1.28
C VAL A 42 -2.02 6.37 -1.50
N ILE A 43 -2.62 6.06 -2.65
CA ILE A 43 -3.05 4.71 -3.01
C ILE A 43 -2.44 4.33 -4.35
N VAL A 44 -1.56 3.33 -4.36
CA VAL A 44 -0.85 2.83 -5.54
C VAL A 44 -1.48 1.51 -6.02
N ILE A 45 -2.17 1.58 -7.15
CA ILE A 45 -2.88 0.45 -7.78
C ILE A 45 -2.24 0.08 -9.12
N GLY A 46 -2.57 -1.12 -9.62
CA GLY A 46 -1.98 -1.68 -10.84
C GLY A 46 -2.06 -3.20 -10.87
N ALA A 47 -1.99 -3.77 -12.07
CA ALA A 47 -1.98 -5.24 -12.24
C ALA A 47 -0.72 -5.86 -11.61
N THR A 48 -0.75 -7.17 -11.33
CA THR A 48 0.41 -7.90 -10.82
C THR A 48 1.60 -7.73 -11.76
N GLY A 49 2.80 -7.54 -11.21
CA GLY A 49 4.02 -7.29 -11.98
C GLY A 49 4.21 -5.87 -12.53
N THR A 50 3.28 -4.92 -12.37
CA THR A 50 3.48 -3.55 -12.92
C THR A 50 4.46 -2.66 -12.13
N GLY A 51 5.02 -3.12 -11.01
CA GLY A 51 5.99 -2.35 -10.23
C GLY A 51 5.40 -1.48 -9.11
N LYS A 52 4.21 -1.80 -8.60
CA LYS A 52 3.57 -1.05 -7.48
C LYS A 52 4.46 -0.93 -6.24
N SER A 53 5.05 -2.04 -5.77
CA SER A 53 5.91 -2.04 -4.58
C SER A 53 7.17 -1.20 -4.82
N ARG A 54 7.75 -1.29 -6.02
CA ARG A 54 8.86 -0.43 -6.44
C ARG A 54 8.48 1.05 -6.34
N LEU A 55 7.32 1.43 -6.89
CA LEU A 55 6.84 2.81 -6.81
C LEU A 55 6.57 3.26 -5.37
N SER A 56 5.93 2.45 -4.53
CA SER A 56 5.66 2.82 -3.13
C SER A 56 6.95 3.05 -2.34
N ILE A 57 8.00 2.26 -2.62
CA ILE A 57 9.33 2.44 -2.01
C ILE A 57 10.02 3.68 -2.59
N ASP A 58 9.95 3.91 -3.90
CA ASP A 58 10.51 5.11 -4.54
C ASP A 58 9.85 6.41 -4.03
N ILE A 59 8.55 6.36 -3.71
CA ILE A 59 7.86 7.47 -3.03
C ILE A 59 8.39 7.59 -1.60
N ALA A 60 8.56 6.48 -0.88
CA ALA A 60 8.99 6.50 0.51
C ALA A 60 10.43 6.91 0.78
N THR A 61 11.29 6.89 -0.24
CA THR A 61 12.61 7.50 -0.18
C THR A 61 12.59 9.02 -0.38
N ARG A 62 11.48 9.59 -0.87
CA ARG A 62 11.31 11.02 -1.16
C ARG A 62 10.40 11.74 -0.17
N PHE A 63 9.41 11.02 0.37
CA PHE A 63 8.47 11.53 1.37
C PHE A 63 8.59 10.69 2.64
N PRO A 64 8.57 11.29 3.84
CA PRO A 64 8.55 10.54 5.10
C PRO A 64 7.25 9.74 5.18
N SER A 65 7.30 8.46 4.80
CA SER A 65 6.12 7.64 4.59
C SER A 65 6.33 6.18 4.99
N GLU A 66 5.23 5.46 5.12
CA GLU A 66 5.19 4.04 5.42
C GLU A 66 4.18 3.34 4.49
N VAL A 67 4.41 2.07 4.16
CA VAL A 67 3.61 1.32 3.19
C VAL A 67 2.65 0.38 3.90
N ILE A 68 1.38 0.38 3.49
CA ILE A 68 0.37 -0.60 3.89
C ILE A 68 0.13 -1.53 2.69
N ASN A 69 0.45 -2.82 2.83
CA ASN A 69 0.18 -3.81 1.79
C ASN A 69 -1.34 -4.03 1.64
N SER A 70 -1.81 -4.02 0.39
CA SER A 70 -3.18 -4.34 0.01
C SER A 70 -3.26 -5.48 -1.00
N ASP A 71 -2.23 -6.34 -1.10
CA ASP A 71 -2.32 -7.61 -1.79
C ASP A 71 -2.77 -8.73 -0.84
N LYS A 72 -3.93 -9.32 -1.13
CA LYS A 72 -4.58 -10.36 -0.33
C LYS A 72 -3.76 -11.62 -0.11
N MET A 73 -2.78 -11.92 -0.96
CA MET A 73 -1.92 -13.10 -0.78
C MET A 73 -0.68 -12.74 0.02
N GLN A 74 -0.21 -11.49 -0.06
CA GLN A 74 0.99 -11.03 0.63
C GLN A 74 0.75 -10.69 2.11
N VAL A 75 -0.51 -10.65 2.57
CA VAL A 75 -0.82 -10.46 4.00
C VAL A 75 -0.38 -11.65 4.85
N TYR A 76 -0.36 -12.85 4.27
CA TYR A 76 -0.06 -14.09 4.99
C TYR A 76 1.43 -14.33 5.15
N ASP A 77 1.81 -14.89 6.28
CA ASP A 77 3.16 -15.37 6.56
C ASP A 77 3.50 -16.63 5.73
N GLY A 78 4.76 -16.74 5.30
CA GLY A 78 5.25 -17.78 4.39
C GLY A 78 4.88 -17.57 2.91
N LEU A 79 5.35 -18.47 2.04
CA LEU A 79 5.21 -18.37 0.58
C LEU A 79 5.69 -17.02 -0.01
N ASP A 80 6.84 -16.52 0.44
CA ASP A 80 7.39 -15.22 0.05
C ASP A 80 7.72 -15.15 -1.44
N ILE A 81 8.29 -16.21 -2.01
CA ILE A 81 8.62 -16.32 -3.43
C ILE A 81 7.33 -16.45 -4.25
N VAL A 82 6.48 -17.42 -3.92
CA VAL A 82 5.20 -17.71 -4.60
C VAL A 82 4.28 -16.48 -4.60
N THR A 83 4.17 -15.77 -3.47
CA THR A 83 3.35 -14.55 -3.36
C THR A 83 4.06 -13.28 -3.81
N ASN A 84 5.34 -13.39 -4.22
CA ASN A 84 6.18 -12.29 -4.71
C ASN A 84 6.23 -11.13 -3.71
N LYS A 85 6.45 -11.43 -2.41
CA LYS A 85 6.64 -10.39 -1.40
C LYS A 85 7.92 -9.62 -1.68
N VAL A 86 7.91 -8.35 -1.33
CA VAL A 86 9.10 -7.50 -1.42
C VAL A 86 10.09 -7.90 -0.33
N THR A 87 11.32 -8.22 -0.72
CA THR A 87 12.38 -8.65 0.21
C THR A 87 12.81 -7.50 1.12
N LYS A 88 13.43 -7.80 2.27
CA LYS A 88 13.96 -6.77 3.18
C LYS A 88 14.99 -5.85 2.52
N GLN A 89 15.78 -6.37 1.59
CA GLN A 89 16.73 -5.58 0.81
C GLN A 89 16.02 -4.60 -0.12
N GLU A 90 15.00 -5.08 -0.86
CA GLU A 90 14.20 -4.24 -1.75
C GLU A 90 13.41 -3.18 -0.99
N GLN A 91 12.96 -3.48 0.24
CA GLN A 91 12.25 -2.52 1.11
C GLN A 91 13.10 -1.28 1.44
N ARG A 92 14.43 -1.34 1.35
CA ARG A 92 15.35 -0.22 1.64
C ARG A 92 15.09 0.48 2.99
N GLY A 93 14.69 -0.31 4.00
CA GLY A 93 14.36 0.19 5.34
C GLY A 93 13.00 0.89 5.46
N VAL A 94 12.20 0.94 4.40
CA VAL A 94 10.84 1.50 4.44
C VAL A 94 9.93 0.58 5.26
N PRO A 95 9.25 1.08 6.31
CA PRO A 95 8.31 0.28 7.08
C PRO A 95 7.14 -0.22 6.23
N HIS A 96 6.84 -1.51 6.35
CA HIS A 96 5.72 -2.17 5.68
C HIS A 96 4.75 -2.76 6.72
N HIS A 97 3.47 -2.44 6.58
CA HIS A 97 2.36 -2.96 7.37
C HIS A 97 1.55 -3.97 6.55
N LEU A 98 0.91 -4.91 7.24
CA LEU A 98 0.06 -5.95 6.62
C LEU A 98 0.77 -6.81 5.57
N LEU A 99 2.08 -7.02 5.72
CA LEU A 99 2.92 -7.83 4.84
C LEU A 99 3.49 -9.00 5.63
N GLY A 100 2.98 -10.21 5.39
CA GLY A 100 3.47 -11.41 6.07
C GLY A 100 3.16 -11.48 7.56
N ILE A 101 1.98 -11.01 7.99
CA ILE A 101 1.62 -10.96 9.42
C ILE A 101 0.41 -11.84 9.78
N ILE A 102 -0.30 -12.38 8.78
CA ILE A 102 -1.49 -13.20 8.98
C ILE A 102 -1.11 -14.66 8.95
N ASP A 103 -1.66 -15.43 9.88
CA ASP A 103 -1.50 -16.88 9.89
C ASP A 103 -1.96 -17.49 8.54
N PRO A 104 -1.13 -18.31 7.88
CA PRO A 104 -1.39 -18.81 6.53
C PRO A 104 -2.63 -19.69 6.39
N PHE A 105 -3.15 -20.25 7.49
CA PHE A 105 -4.34 -21.11 7.51
C PHE A 105 -5.62 -20.36 7.88
N SER A 106 -5.50 -19.11 8.33
CA SER A 106 -6.62 -18.26 8.70
C SER A 106 -7.28 -17.62 7.47
N ASP A 107 -8.57 -17.32 7.57
CA ASP A 107 -9.25 -16.54 6.54
C ASP A 107 -9.07 -15.04 6.78
N PHE A 108 -8.70 -14.31 5.72
CA PHE A 108 -8.55 -12.85 5.76
C PHE A 108 -9.51 -12.16 4.78
N SER A 109 -10.55 -11.53 5.34
CA SER A 109 -11.59 -10.86 4.56
C SER A 109 -11.24 -9.41 4.21
N ALA A 110 -12.02 -8.81 3.30
CA ALA A 110 -11.92 -7.39 2.99
C ALA A 110 -12.27 -6.48 4.19
N THR A 111 -13.18 -6.92 5.07
CA THR A 111 -13.50 -6.22 6.31
C THR A 111 -12.31 -6.25 7.27
N ASN A 112 -11.66 -7.41 7.44
CA ASN A 112 -10.45 -7.50 8.26
C ASN A 112 -9.34 -6.60 7.72
N PHE A 113 -9.17 -6.56 6.40
CA PHE A 113 -8.26 -5.62 5.77
C PHE A 113 -8.61 -4.17 6.11
N SER A 114 -9.87 -3.76 5.95
CA SER A 114 -10.30 -2.40 6.24
C SER A 114 -10.00 -2.00 7.69
N ASP A 115 -10.34 -2.86 8.66
CA ASP A 115 -10.11 -2.59 10.08
C ASP A 115 -8.61 -2.42 10.39
N MET A 116 -7.77 -3.32 9.91
CA MET A 116 -6.32 -3.26 10.17
C MET A 116 -5.61 -2.16 9.38
N ALA A 117 -6.06 -1.86 8.16
CA ALA A 117 -5.57 -0.74 7.39
C ALA A 117 -5.90 0.58 8.10
N MET A 118 -7.10 0.72 8.66
CA MET A 118 -7.49 1.90 9.45
C MET A 118 -6.62 2.09 10.69
N LEU A 119 -6.30 1.03 11.42
CA LEU A 119 -5.37 1.10 12.56
C LEU A 119 -3.95 1.50 12.12
N SER A 120 -3.48 0.97 11.00
CA SER A 120 -2.19 1.31 10.41
C SER A 120 -2.15 2.79 10.00
N LEU A 121 -3.22 3.29 9.36
CA LEU A 121 -3.35 4.70 8.98
C LEU A 121 -3.22 5.63 10.19
N VAL A 122 -3.99 5.37 11.26
CA VAL A 122 -3.92 6.18 12.49
C VAL A 122 -2.51 6.18 13.08
N THR A 123 -1.84 5.02 13.08
CA THR A 123 -0.49 4.87 13.64
C THR A 123 0.56 5.61 12.81
N ILE A 124 0.50 5.52 11.48
CA ILE A 124 1.43 6.17 10.56
C ILE A 124 1.27 7.69 10.64
N LEU A 125 0.03 8.19 10.60
CA LEU A 125 -0.29 9.61 10.73
C LEU A 125 0.12 10.17 12.10
N GLY A 126 -0.06 9.39 13.18
CA GLY A 126 0.41 9.77 14.52
C GLY A 126 1.93 9.89 14.68
N ARG A 127 2.70 9.45 13.68
CA ARG A 127 4.16 9.64 13.58
C ARG A 127 4.54 10.72 12.56
N ASP A 128 3.58 11.53 12.12
CA ASP A 128 3.73 12.56 11.10
C ASP A 128 4.28 12.02 9.77
N ARG A 129 3.86 10.80 9.39
CA ARG A 129 4.25 10.14 8.15
C ARG A 129 3.07 10.01 7.19
N LEU A 130 3.37 10.04 5.90
CA LEU A 130 2.38 9.83 4.84
C LEU A 130 2.09 8.33 4.68
N PRO A 131 0.85 7.87 4.84
CA PRO A 131 0.50 6.49 4.52
C PRO A 131 0.38 6.25 3.01
N ILE A 132 1.01 5.17 2.54
CA ILE A 132 0.93 4.69 1.15
C ILE A 132 0.30 3.30 1.15
N ILE A 133 -0.92 3.16 0.62
CA ILE A 133 -1.55 1.85 0.43
C ILE A 133 -1.15 1.32 -0.95
N ALA A 134 -0.48 0.17 -1.01
CA ALA A 134 0.01 -0.40 -2.28
C ALA A 134 -0.36 -1.87 -2.41
N GLY A 135 -0.86 -2.32 -3.57
CA GLY A 135 -1.22 -3.73 -3.77
C GLY A 135 -2.10 -4.02 -4.97
N GLY A 136 -2.24 -5.31 -5.31
CA GLY A 136 -2.98 -5.77 -6.48
C GLY A 136 -4.45 -6.10 -6.21
N SER A 137 -4.89 -6.15 -4.95
CA SER A 137 -6.26 -6.53 -4.62
C SER A 137 -7.17 -5.31 -4.58
N ASN A 138 -7.59 -4.87 -5.76
CA ASN A 138 -8.51 -3.73 -5.90
C ASN A 138 -9.83 -3.90 -5.11
N SER A 139 -10.24 -5.13 -4.78
CA SER A 139 -11.38 -5.38 -3.89
C SER A 139 -11.15 -4.92 -2.45
N TYR A 140 -9.91 -5.01 -1.94
CA TYR A 140 -9.55 -4.51 -0.61
C TYR A 140 -9.56 -2.98 -0.59
N VAL A 141 -8.94 -2.36 -1.60
CA VAL A 141 -8.97 -0.91 -1.78
C VAL A 141 -10.41 -0.40 -1.93
N GLU A 142 -11.23 -1.07 -2.74
CA GLU A 142 -12.65 -0.74 -2.92
C GLU A 142 -13.49 -0.91 -1.66
N ALA A 143 -13.23 -1.94 -0.84
CA ALA A 143 -13.92 -2.15 0.43
C ALA A 143 -13.49 -1.15 1.51
N LEU A 144 -12.23 -0.69 1.47
CA LEU A 144 -11.73 0.34 2.37
C LEU A 144 -12.32 1.70 2.03
N ILE A 145 -12.46 2.01 0.74
CA ILE A 145 -12.98 3.32 0.27
C ILE A 145 -14.50 3.29 0.27
N ASP A 146 -15.07 3.40 1.47
CA ASP A 146 -16.48 3.65 1.70
C ASP A 146 -16.74 5.14 2.05
N SER A 147 -17.99 5.47 2.33
CA SER A 147 -18.39 6.84 2.72
C SER A 147 -17.73 7.30 4.03
N ASN A 148 -17.48 6.38 4.97
CA ASN A 148 -16.86 6.71 6.25
C ASN A 148 -15.37 7.03 6.06
N PHE A 149 -14.67 6.26 5.23
CA PHE A 149 -13.28 6.49 4.88
C PHE A 149 -13.11 7.85 4.20
N GLN A 150 -13.93 8.12 3.18
CA GLN A 150 -13.88 9.37 2.45
C GLN A 150 -14.28 10.59 3.30
N SER A 151 -14.97 10.41 4.42
CA SER A 151 -15.25 11.50 5.35
C SER A 151 -14.00 11.96 6.12
N LYS A 152 -13.07 11.04 6.39
CA LYS A 152 -11.86 11.27 7.21
C LYS A 152 -10.60 11.51 6.38
N TYR A 153 -10.50 10.84 5.23
CA TYR A 153 -9.31 10.84 4.40
C TYR A 153 -9.55 11.43 3.02
N GLU A 154 -8.55 12.15 2.53
CA GLU A 154 -8.42 12.54 1.12
C GLU A 154 -7.47 11.57 0.44
N CYS A 155 -7.86 11.04 -0.72
CA CYS A 155 -7.08 10.01 -1.43
C CYS A 155 -6.46 10.55 -2.71
N CYS A 156 -5.18 10.26 -2.91
CA CYS A 156 -4.50 10.39 -4.20
C CYS A 156 -4.25 9.01 -4.81
N PHE A 157 -4.95 8.69 -5.90
CA PHE A 157 -4.80 7.42 -6.60
C PHE A 157 -3.75 7.50 -7.70
N LEU A 158 -2.71 6.67 -7.58
CA LEU A 158 -1.70 6.45 -8.62
C LEU A 158 -1.91 5.06 -9.22
N TRP A 159 -2.02 4.98 -10.55
CA TRP A 159 -2.15 3.72 -11.26
C TRP A 159 -0.92 3.48 -12.13
N VAL A 160 -0.14 2.47 -11.78
CA VAL A 160 0.98 2.00 -12.61
C VAL A 160 0.44 1.06 -13.68
N ASP A 161 0.44 1.54 -14.91
CA ASP A 161 -0.07 0.87 -16.11
C ASP A 161 1.09 0.34 -16.97
N VAL A 162 0.88 -0.81 -17.59
CA VAL A 162 1.82 -1.42 -18.55
C VAL A 162 0.96 -2.08 -19.62
N SER A 163 1.31 -1.87 -20.89
CA SER A 163 0.60 -2.50 -22.00
C SER A 163 0.55 -4.02 -21.84
N MET A 164 -0.62 -4.62 -22.11
CA MET A 164 -0.87 -6.04 -21.85
C MET A 164 0.13 -7.00 -22.51
N PRO A 165 0.56 -6.82 -23.78
CA PRO A 165 1.54 -7.71 -24.40
C PRO A 165 2.90 -7.69 -23.68
N VAL A 166 3.36 -6.50 -23.28
CA VAL A 166 4.61 -6.33 -22.54
C VAL A 166 4.47 -6.93 -21.14
N LEU A 167 3.36 -6.67 -20.46
CA LEU A 167 3.10 -7.18 -19.12
C LEU A 167 3.01 -8.71 -19.10
N HIS A 168 2.32 -9.33 -20.07
CA HIS A 168 2.24 -10.80 -20.18
C HIS A 168 3.61 -11.44 -20.37
N SER A 169 4.45 -10.86 -21.24
CA SER A 169 5.84 -11.32 -21.41
C SER A 169 6.64 -11.18 -20.11
N PHE A 170 6.51 -10.05 -19.42
CA PHE A 170 7.21 -9.80 -18.17
C PHE A 170 6.80 -10.75 -17.05
N VAL A 171 5.49 -10.91 -16.79
CA VAL A 171 5.04 -11.78 -15.69
C VAL A 171 5.32 -13.25 -15.97
N SER A 172 5.33 -13.68 -17.23
CA SER A 172 5.74 -15.03 -17.62
C SER A 172 7.21 -15.28 -17.30
N LYS A 173 8.11 -14.39 -17.74
CA LYS A 173 9.55 -14.46 -17.40
C LYS A 173 9.82 -14.34 -15.91
N ARG A 174 8.97 -13.61 -15.18
CA ARG A 174 9.08 -13.51 -13.73
C ARG A 174 8.80 -14.85 -13.06
N VAL A 175 7.83 -15.63 -13.54
CA VAL A 175 7.59 -16.98 -13.02
C VAL A 175 8.82 -17.86 -13.22
N ASP A 176 9.50 -17.76 -14.36
CA ASP A 176 10.77 -18.49 -14.57
C ASP A 176 11.81 -18.14 -13.51
N LYS A 177 11.95 -16.85 -13.19
CA LYS A 177 12.85 -16.39 -12.12
C LYS A 177 12.40 -16.88 -10.74
N MET A 178 11.10 -16.90 -10.47
CA MET A 178 10.56 -17.41 -9.20
C MET A 178 10.90 -18.89 -9.04
N VAL A 179 10.70 -19.70 -10.08
CA VAL A 179 11.09 -21.13 -10.09
C VAL A 179 12.59 -21.28 -9.85
N ALA A 180 13.43 -20.54 -10.57
CA ALA A 180 14.88 -20.56 -10.37
C ALA A 180 15.32 -20.13 -8.96
N ASN A 181 14.48 -19.36 -8.26
CA ASN A 181 14.73 -18.90 -6.89
C ASN A 181 14.13 -19.82 -5.82
N GLY A 182 13.58 -20.99 -6.17
CA GLY A 182 13.05 -21.96 -5.20
C GLY A 182 11.54 -21.89 -4.99
N MET A 183 10.76 -21.33 -5.93
CA MET A 183 9.29 -21.31 -5.82
C MET A 183 8.67 -22.70 -5.67
N VAL A 184 9.25 -23.71 -6.32
CA VAL A 184 8.74 -25.09 -6.28
C VAL A 184 8.95 -25.68 -4.89
N ASP A 185 10.15 -25.52 -4.33
CA ASP A 185 10.50 -25.99 -2.99
C ASP A 185 9.63 -25.29 -1.93
N GLU A 186 9.46 -23.98 -2.04
CA GLU A 186 8.62 -23.19 -1.13
C GLU A 186 7.14 -23.62 -1.20
N ALA A 187 6.62 -23.92 -2.39
CA ALA A 187 5.25 -24.41 -2.55
C ALA A 187 5.09 -25.84 -1.98
N GLU A 188 6.15 -26.65 -2.03
CA GLU A 188 6.15 -28.01 -1.50
C GLU A 188 6.06 -28.02 0.03
N GLU A 189 6.73 -27.10 0.72
CA GLU A 189 6.63 -26.97 2.19
C GLU A 189 5.18 -26.72 2.66
N PHE A 190 4.34 -26.14 1.79
CA PHE A 190 2.93 -25.88 2.04
C PHE A 190 1.99 -26.93 1.43
N PHE A 191 2.55 -27.97 0.79
CA PHE A 191 1.79 -29.04 0.19
C PHE A 191 1.12 -29.90 1.27
N ASP A 192 -0.16 -30.19 1.04
CA ASP A 192 -0.98 -30.98 1.93
C ASP A 192 -1.85 -31.90 1.06
N PRO A 193 -1.63 -33.22 1.07
CA PRO A 193 -2.40 -34.17 0.26
C PRO A 193 -3.91 -34.12 0.53
N ALA A 194 -4.33 -33.69 1.72
CA ALA A 194 -5.73 -33.52 2.11
C ALA A 194 -6.17 -32.03 2.08
N GLY A 195 -5.32 -31.15 1.57
CA GLY A 195 -5.45 -29.71 1.70
C GLY A 195 -6.59 -29.10 0.89
N ASP A 196 -7.27 -28.13 1.51
CA ASP A 196 -8.26 -27.28 0.86
C ASP A 196 -7.60 -26.03 0.26
N TYR A 197 -7.54 -25.96 -1.07
CA TYR A 197 -7.00 -24.80 -1.81
C TYR A 197 -7.97 -23.61 -1.89
N SER A 198 -9.13 -23.67 -1.23
CA SER A 198 -10.13 -22.59 -1.24
C SER A 198 -9.92 -21.53 -0.15
N ARG A 199 -9.00 -21.76 0.79
CA ARG A 199 -8.81 -20.94 2.00
C ARG A 199 -7.39 -20.41 2.18
N GLY A 200 -7.27 -19.33 2.96
CA GLY A 200 -5.99 -18.79 3.41
C GLY A 200 -4.99 -18.52 2.29
N ILE A 201 -3.71 -18.81 2.57
CA ILE A 201 -2.59 -18.61 1.65
C ILE A 201 -2.56 -19.63 0.51
N LYS A 202 -3.14 -20.83 0.72
CA LYS A 202 -3.16 -21.95 -0.25
C LYS A 202 -3.86 -21.60 -1.57
N ARG A 203 -4.60 -20.49 -1.62
CA ARG A 203 -5.21 -19.92 -2.82
C ARG A 203 -4.22 -19.22 -3.76
N ALA A 204 -2.97 -19.03 -3.35
CA ALA A 204 -1.96 -18.33 -4.13
C ALA A 204 -1.66 -19.09 -5.43
N ILE A 205 -1.59 -18.36 -6.55
CA ILE A 205 -1.18 -18.93 -7.85
C ILE A 205 0.25 -19.45 -7.71
N GLY A 206 0.44 -20.73 -7.97
CA GLY A 206 1.64 -21.48 -7.64
C GLY A 206 1.29 -22.72 -6.83
N VAL A 207 0.48 -22.59 -5.79
CA VAL A 207 0.23 -23.68 -4.85
C VAL A 207 -0.69 -24.75 -5.47
N PRO A 208 -1.91 -24.44 -5.94
CA PRO A 208 -2.78 -25.45 -6.54
C PRO A 208 -2.22 -26.03 -7.85
N GLU A 209 -1.43 -25.24 -8.59
CA GLU A 209 -0.87 -25.66 -9.86
C GLU A 209 0.22 -26.73 -9.72
N PHE A 210 0.97 -26.75 -8.61
CA PHE A 210 1.99 -27.76 -8.31
C PHE A 210 1.45 -29.02 -7.61
N ASP A 211 0.18 -29.04 -7.16
CA ASP A 211 -0.42 -30.18 -6.43
C ASP A 211 -0.21 -31.52 -7.13
N SER A 212 -0.53 -31.62 -8.42
CA SER A 212 -0.38 -32.87 -9.17
C SER A 212 1.08 -33.29 -9.27
N TYR A 213 2.00 -32.35 -9.43
CA TYR A 213 3.43 -32.64 -9.46
C TYR A 213 3.88 -33.24 -8.12
N PHE A 214 3.53 -32.64 -6.99
CA PHE A 214 3.91 -33.14 -5.67
C PHE A 214 3.29 -34.51 -5.34
N ARG A 215 2.04 -34.77 -5.75
CA ARG A 215 1.37 -36.06 -5.51
C ARG A 215 2.04 -37.23 -6.21
N TYR A 216 2.50 -37.03 -7.44
CA TYR A 216 2.91 -38.14 -8.31
C TYR A 216 4.40 -38.23 -8.57
N ARG A 217 5.21 -37.20 -8.27
CA ARG A 217 6.65 -37.20 -8.61
C ARG A 217 7.40 -38.44 -8.12
N SER A 218 7.10 -38.96 -6.92
CA SER A 218 7.79 -40.14 -6.36
C SER A 218 7.39 -41.47 -7.02
N LEU A 219 6.37 -41.46 -7.88
CA LEU A 219 5.83 -42.63 -8.57
C LEU A 219 6.17 -42.66 -10.06
N LEU A 220 6.80 -41.60 -10.57
CA LEU A 220 7.05 -41.39 -12.01
C LEU A 220 8.54 -41.51 -12.31
N ASP A 221 8.85 -41.83 -13.57
CA ASP A 221 10.22 -41.71 -14.09
C ASP A 221 10.61 -40.24 -14.26
N ASP A 222 11.93 -39.99 -14.34
CA ASP A 222 12.49 -38.63 -14.42
C ASP A 222 11.94 -37.82 -15.61
N GLU A 223 11.69 -38.46 -16.76
CA GLU A 223 11.19 -37.78 -17.96
C GLU A 223 9.73 -37.34 -17.76
N THR A 224 8.90 -38.22 -17.21
CA THR A 224 7.50 -37.91 -16.91
C THR A 224 7.36 -36.89 -15.78
N GLN A 225 8.22 -36.97 -14.76
CA GLN A 225 8.31 -36.00 -13.68
C GLN A 225 8.59 -34.59 -14.22
N GLU A 226 9.60 -34.45 -15.10
CA GLU A 226 9.97 -33.17 -15.69
C GLU A 226 8.82 -32.59 -16.54
N LYS A 227 8.16 -33.42 -17.35
CA LYS A 227 6.99 -32.99 -18.14
C LYS A 227 5.88 -32.45 -17.26
N LEU A 228 5.58 -33.12 -16.14
CA LEU A 228 4.54 -32.71 -15.21
C LEU A 228 4.89 -31.38 -14.51
N LEU A 229 6.16 -31.20 -14.13
CA LEU A 229 6.66 -29.93 -13.58
C LEU A 229 6.51 -28.78 -14.59
N GLN A 230 6.92 -28.99 -15.84
CA GLN A 230 6.81 -27.98 -16.89
C GLN A 230 5.34 -27.63 -17.19
N GLU A 231 4.43 -28.59 -17.13
CA GLU A 231 2.99 -28.33 -17.25
C GLU A 231 2.48 -27.44 -16.11
N ALA A 232 2.88 -27.73 -14.87
CA ALA A 232 2.52 -26.91 -13.70
C ALA A 232 3.05 -25.48 -13.84
N ILE A 233 4.32 -25.29 -14.21
CA ILE A 233 4.92 -23.96 -14.45
C ILE A 233 4.15 -23.21 -15.55
N SER A 234 3.77 -23.90 -16.63
CA SER A 234 2.96 -23.32 -17.71
C SER A 234 1.58 -22.86 -17.23
N LYS A 235 0.93 -23.64 -16.34
CA LYS A 235 -0.33 -23.23 -15.69
C LYS A 235 -0.15 -21.98 -14.83
N VAL A 236 0.91 -21.90 -14.01
CA VAL A 236 1.23 -20.71 -13.19
C VAL A 236 1.39 -19.47 -14.07
N LYS A 237 2.16 -19.56 -15.16
CA LYS A 237 2.32 -18.47 -16.15
C LYS A 237 0.97 -18.03 -16.72
N LYS A 238 0.16 -18.98 -17.19
CA LYS A 238 -1.16 -18.73 -17.77
C LYS A 238 -2.11 -18.05 -16.77
N TYR A 239 -2.19 -18.53 -15.54
CA TYR A 239 -3.07 -17.97 -14.52
C TYR A 239 -2.60 -16.59 -14.04
N THR A 240 -1.29 -16.37 -13.96
CA THR A 240 -0.71 -15.05 -13.67
C THR A 240 -1.08 -14.03 -14.76
N CYS A 241 -0.97 -14.38 -16.03
CA CYS A 241 -1.42 -13.52 -17.14
C CYS A 241 -2.93 -13.22 -17.08
N LYS A 242 -3.75 -14.22 -16.76
CA LYS A 242 -5.19 -14.03 -16.57
C LYS A 242 -5.50 -13.11 -15.39
N LEU A 243 -4.78 -13.24 -14.28
CA LEU A 243 -4.91 -12.37 -13.12
C LEU A 243 -4.61 -10.91 -13.50
N ALA A 244 -3.50 -10.67 -14.20
CA ALA A 244 -3.13 -9.34 -14.67
C ALA A 244 -4.23 -8.71 -15.53
N SER A 245 -4.79 -9.46 -16.50
CA SER A 245 -5.90 -8.98 -17.34
C SER A 245 -7.17 -8.66 -16.53
N ARG A 246 -7.51 -9.50 -15.54
CA ARG A 246 -8.67 -9.26 -14.66
C ARG A 246 -8.49 -8.01 -13.80
N GLN A 247 -7.30 -7.82 -13.23
CA GLN A 247 -6.97 -6.64 -12.43
C GLN A 247 -7.04 -5.37 -13.29
N MET A 248 -6.52 -5.42 -14.52
CA MET A 248 -6.60 -4.32 -15.47
C MET A 248 -8.06 -3.92 -15.75
N GLY A 249 -8.92 -4.89 -16.09
CA GLY A 249 -10.34 -4.65 -16.31
C GLY A 249 -11.04 -4.07 -15.06
N LYS A 250 -10.67 -4.51 -13.86
CA LYS A 250 -11.21 -3.98 -12.60
C LYS A 250 -10.80 -2.51 -12.38
N ILE A 251 -9.54 -2.14 -12.64
CA ILE A 251 -9.06 -0.74 -12.52
C ILE A 251 -9.78 0.16 -13.52
N GLN A 252 -9.95 -0.30 -14.76
CA GLN A 252 -10.72 0.43 -15.77
C GLN A 252 -12.17 0.67 -15.32
N ARG A 253 -12.82 -0.30 -14.66
CA ARG A 253 -14.16 -0.11 -14.07
C ARG A 253 -14.15 0.92 -12.94
N LEU A 254 -13.15 0.89 -12.04
CA LEU A 254 -13.02 1.90 -10.97
C LEU A 254 -12.91 3.32 -11.55
N ARG A 255 -12.11 3.48 -12.61
CA ARG A 255 -11.96 4.77 -13.30
C ARG A 255 -13.23 5.21 -14.03
N ASN A 256 -13.76 4.34 -14.89
CA ASN A 256 -14.75 4.73 -15.90
C ASN A 256 -16.20 4.62 -15.41
N ILE A 257 -16.47 3.70 -14.47
CA ILE A 257 -17.83 3.46 -13.94
C ILE A 257 -18.00 4.15 -12.59
N LYS A 258 -17.04 3.97 -11.67
CA LYS A 258 -17.11 4.61 -10.34
C LYS A 258 -16.61 6.06 -10.34
N GLY A 259 -16.05 6.54 -11.45
CA GLY A 259 -15.58 7.93 -11.57
C GLY A 259 -14.38 8.27 -10.67
N TRP A 260 -13.59 7.28 -10.25
CA TRP A 260 -12.43 7.56 -9.42
C TRP A 260 -11.39 8.38 -10.19
N LYS A 261 -10.95 9.50 -9.59
CA LYS A 261 -9.86 10.32 -10.13
C LYS A 261 -8.53 9.59 -9.92
N ILE A 262 -8.12 8.84 -10.94
CA ILE A 262 -6.92 8.01 -10.94
C ILE A 262 -5.88 8.62 -11.88
N HIS A 263 -4.70 8.91 -11.35
CA HIS A 263 -3.55 9.39 -12.11
C HIS A 263 -2.79 8.20 -12.72
N ARG A 264 -2.88 8.05 -14.04
CA ARG A 264 -2.21 6.96 -14.76
C ARG A 264 -0.74 7.28 -15.01
N LEU A 265 0.12 6.33 -14.68
CA LEU A 265 1.57 6.33 -14.89
C LEU A 265 1.89 5.17 -15.84
N ASP A 266 2.24 5.47 -17.09
CA ASP A 266 2.52 4.44 -18.10
C ASP A 266 3.98 4.00 -18.01
N ALA A 267 4.22 2.81 -17.46
CA ALA A 267 5.54 2.22 -17.29
C ALA A 267 5.95 1.33 -18.48
N THR A 268 5.19 1.32 -19.58
CA THR A 268 5.42 0.37 -20.70
C THR A 268 6.83 0.44 -21.25
N GLU A 269 7.36 1.64 -21.52
CA GLU A 269 8.69 1.79 -22.10
C GLU A 269 9.80 1.37 -21.13
N ALA A 270 9.63 1.63 -19.83
CA ALA A 270 10.55 1.15 -18.81
C ALA A 270 10.65 -0.40 -18.80
N PHE A 271 9.55 -1.09 -19.07
CA PHE A 271 9.50 -2.56 -19.13
C PHE A 271 10.07 -3.16 -20.43
N LYS A 272 10.22 -2.35 -21.49
CA LYS A 272 10.86 -2.78 -22.74
C LYS A 272 12.38 -2.67 -22.69
N LYS A 273 12.92 -1.88 -21.76
CA LYS A 273 14.34 -1.62 -21.59
C LYS A 273 14.97 -2.55 -20.56
N GLN A 274 16.30 -2.51 -20.43
CA GLN A 274 17.06 -3.27 -19.44
C GLN A 274 18.11 -2.40 -18.75
N GLY A 275 18.53 -2.82 -17.55
CA GLY A 275 19.59 -2.16 -16.80
C GLY A 275 19.33 -0.67 -16.59
N LYS A 276 20.36 0.15 -16.82
CA LYS A 276 20.32 1.60 -16.58
C LYS A 276 19.25 2.32 -17.41
N GLU A 277 19.03 1.90 -18.66
CA GLU A 277 17.99 2.51 -19.52
C GLU A 277 16.58 2.29 -18.96
N ALA A 278 16.31 1.11 -18.39
CA ALA A 278 15.02 0.84 -17.74
C ALA A 278 14.81 1.72 -16.50
N GLU A 279 15.88 1.92 -15.71
CA GLU A 279 15.86 2.78 -14.53
C GLU A 279 15.61 4.25 -14.89
N GLU A 280 16.27 4.75 -15.94
CA GLU A 280 16.09 6.11 -16.44
C GLU A 280 14.66 6.35 -16.96
N GLU A 281 14.11 5.40 -17.74
CA GLU A 281 12.75 5.52 -18.27
C GLU A 281 11.69 5.35 -17.17
N TRP A 282 11.90 4.46 -16.19
CA TRP A 282 11.04 4.36 -15.00
C TRP A 282 11.04 5.66 -14.20
N ASN A 283 12.22 6.26 -14.00
CA ASN A 283 12.31 7.52 -13.27
C ASN A 283 11.53 8.63 -13.98
N LYS A 284 11.73 8.77 -15.30
CA LYS A 284 11.09 9.77 -16.15
C LYS A 284 9.56 9.60 -16.26
N LEU A 285 9.07 8.38 -16.46
CA LEU A 285 7.65 8.13 -16.77
C LEU A 285 6.80 7.83 -15.53
N VAL A 286 7.39 7.33 -14.45
CA VAL A 286 6.66 6.86 -13.27
C VAL A 286 7.04 7.68 -12.04
N THR A 287 8.33 7.75 -11.72
CA THR A 287 8.79 8.28 -10.44
C THR A 287 8.67 9.80 -10.34
N VAL A 288 9.15 10.53 -11.35
CA VAL A 288 9.05 12.00 -11.38
C VAL A 288 7.59 12.45 -11.45
N PRO A 289 6.73 11.92 -12.35
CA PRO A 289 5.34 12.33 -12.40
C PRO A 289 4.56 12.02 -11.12
N SER A 290 4.77 10.83 -10.51
CA SER A 290 4.12 10.48 -9.25
C SER A 290 4.53 11.41 -8.10
N THR A 291 5.82 11.75 -8.00
CA THR A 291 6.32 12.69 -6.99
C THR A 291 5.68 14.06 -7.16
N THR A 292 5.60 14.58 -8.38
CA THR A 292 4.94 15.86 -8.67
C THR A 292 3.45 15.84 -8.31
N ILE A 293 2.74 14.75 -8.64
CA ILE A 293 1.33 14.60 -8.29
C ILE A 293 1.13 14.57 -6.78
N ILE A 294 1.96 13.82 -6.05
CA ILE A 294 1.90 13.74 -4.59
C ILE A 294 2.23 15.09 -3.98
N ASP A 295 3.25 15.78 -4.46
CA ASP A 295 3.63 17.10 -3.97
C ASP A 295 2.47 18.10 -4.11
N GLN A 296 1.85 18.17 -5.30
CA GLN A 296 0.65 18.99 -5.52
C GLN A 296 -0.51 18.56 -4.62
N PHE A 297 -0.70 17.27 -4.43
CA PHE A 297 -1.73 16.72 -3.57
C PHE A 297 -1.50 17.08 -2.10
N LEU A 298 -0.25 17.08 -1.61
CA LEU A 298 0.08 17.45 -0.23
C LEU A 298 -0.08 18.96 -0.01
N HIS A 299 0.16 19.78 -1.02
CA HIS A 299 0.07 21.24 -0.93
C HIS A 299 -1.26 21.85 -1.41
N SER A 300 -2.21 21.04 -1.90
CA SER A 300 -3.50 21.49 -2.45
C SER A 300 -4.36 22.34 -1.50
N ASN A 301 -4.17 22.21 -0.19
CA ASN A 301 -4.89 22.97 0.84
C ASN A 301 -4.10 24.19 1.36
N VAL A 302 -2.84 24.33 0.94
CA VAL A 302 -2.03 25.54 1.17
C VAL A 302 -2.41 26.56 0.10
N ILE A 303 -3.67 26.99 0.10
CA ILE A 303 -4.02 28.25 -0.56
C ILE A 303 -3.29 29.32 0.23
N THR A 304 -2.20 29.79 -0.35
CA THR A 304 -1.65 31.14 -0.26
C THR A 304 -2.42 32.01 0.72
N THR A 305 -1.91 32.17 1.94
CA THR A 305 -1.96 33.49 2.57
C THR A 305 -1.20 34.42 1.64
N LYS A 306 -1.86 34.88 0.57
CA LYS A 306 -1.51 36.17 -0.01
C LYS A 306 -1.62 37.10 1.19
N VAL A 307 -0.46 37.51 1.69
CA VAL A 307 -0.34 38.72 2.49
C VAL A 307 -1.24 39.74 1.81
N PRO A 308 -2.21 40.36 2.50
CA PRO A 308 -2.93 41.46 1.89
C PRO A 308 -1.87 42.50 1.54
N THR A 309 -1.51 42.58 0.26
CA THR A 309 -0.71 43.67 -0.27
C THR A 309 -1.61 44.89 -0.32
N ASN A 310 -1.96 45.40 0.85
CA ASN A 310 -2.36 46.79 1.04
C ASN A 310 -1.15 47.52 1.61
N LEU A 311 -0.11 47.62 0.79
CA LEU A 311 0.93 48.64 0.93
C LEU A 311 0.51 49.94 0.18
N ALA A 312 -0.79 50.22 0.16
CA ALA A 312 -1.37 51.45 -0.39
C ALA A 312 -2.15 52.27 0.65
N THR A 313 -2.38 51.73 1.86
CA THR A 313 -3.12 52.43 2.93
C THR A 313 -2.24 52.89 4.10
N LEU A 314 -0.93 52.61 4.08
CA LEU A 314 0.03 53.13 5.06
C LEU A 314 0.82 54.37 4.59
N LEU A 315 0.70 54.77 3.32
CA LEU A 315 1.29 56.00 2.80
C LEU A 315 0.33 57.20 2.79
N ASP A 316 -0.94 57.00 3.14
CA ASP A 316 -1.93 58.09 3.21
C ASP A 316 -2.05 58.70 4.63
N LEU A 317 -1.46 58.07 5.63
CA LEU A 317 -1.36 58.61 7.00
C LEU A 317 -0.15 59.53 7.22
N SER A 318 0.80 59.57 6.29
CA SER A 318 1.94 60.52 6.31
C SER A 318 1.69 61.81 5.53
N ARG A 319 0.60 61.91 4.74
CA ARG A 319 0.24 63.14 4.01
C ARG A 319 -0.75 64.04 4.76
N MET A 320 -1.43 63.55 5.79
CA MET A 320 -2.32 64.36 6.63
C MET A 320 -1.64 65.05 7.83
N ARG A 321 -0.32 64.89 8.04
CA ARG A 321 0.42 65.57 9.13
C ARG A 321 1.31 66.75 8.69
N SER A 322 1.40 67.05 7.39
CA SER A 322 2.21 68.18 6.89
C SER A 322 1.41 69.40 6.46
N ALA A 323 0.09 69.42 6.68
CA ALA A 323 -0.78 70.55 6.32
C ALA A 323 -1.32 71.35 7.53
N ALA A 324 -0.82 71.11 8.75
CA ALA A 324 -1.31 71.74 9.98
C ALA A 324 -0.29 72.62 10.73
N ILE A 325 0.88 72.93 10.15
CA ILE A 325 1.87 73.84 10.75
C ILE A 325 2.44 74.78 9.68
N ALA A 326 1.61 75.68 9.16
CA ALA A 326 2.04 76.87 8.42
C ALA A 326 0.90 77.90 8.32
N ALA A 327 0.31 78.28 9.47
CA ALA A 327 -0.59 79.43 9.57
C ALA A 327 -0.68 79.91 11.04
N ALA A 328 0.40 80.49 11.55
CA ALA A 328 0.37 81.40 12.70
C ALA A 328 1.64 82.28 12.68
N THR A 329 1.42 83.51 12.28
CA THR A 329 2.23 84.74 12.15
C THR A 329 2.91 85.17 13.48
N PRO A 330 3.76 86.24 13.55
CA PRO A 330 3.79 87.49 12.76
C PRO A 330 5.01 87.70 11.85
#